data_AF-A0A957PBQ1-F1
#
_entry.id   AF-A0A957PBQ1-F1
#
_cell.length_a   1.000
_cell.length_b   1.000
_cell.length_c   1.000
_cell.angle_alpha   90.00
_cell.angle_beta   90.00
_cell.angle_gamma   90.00
#
_symmetry.space_group_name_H-M   'P 1'
#
loop_
_entity.id
_entity.type
_entity.pdbx_description
1 polymer ?
#
loop_
_entity_poly.entity_id
_entity_poly.type
_entity_poly.pdbx_seq_one_letter_code
_entity_poly.pdbx_strand_id
1 'polypeptide(L)'
;MNLFTWLFLGHLVGDWVLQNDWMAQNKQSALLNLSCAIHCAIYTLTLTITLWFSRSIPYTSVQISLFFALTFLSHYLIDATNAAAGWSRLFQQSNSIFVRIVVDQTFHLVIIVALIEFLLV
;
A
#
# COMPACT_ATOMS: atom_id res chain seq x y z
N MET A 1 -6.45 0.00 -20.19
CA MET A 1 -5.59 -0.19 -19.01
C MET A 1 -5.84 -1.58 -18.47
N ASN A 2 -4.79 -2.31 -18.10
CA ASN A 2 -4.96 -3.58 -17.39
C ASN A 2 -5.23 -3.31 -15.89
N LEU A 3 -5.61 -4.36 -15.15
CA LEU A 3 -5.89 -4.27 -13.71
C LEU A 3 -4.72 -3.68 -12.93
N PHE A 4 -3.49 -4.11 -13.23
CA PHE A 4 -2.28 -3.56 -12.60
C PHE A 4 -2.18 -2.05 -12.77
N THR A 5 -2.47 -1.50 -13.95
CA THR A 5 -2.36 -0.05 -14.19
C THR A 5 -3.38 0.73 -13.35
N TRP A 6 -4.59 0.18 -13.16
CA TRP A 6 -5.62 0.78 -12.31
C TRP A 6 -5.21 0.81 -10.83
N LEU A 7 -4.70 -0.33 -10.32
CA LEU A 7 -4.26 -0.42 -8.93
C LEU A 7 -2.96 0.36 -8.69
N PHE A 8 -2.06 0.42 -9.66
CA PHE A 8 -0.87 1.29 -9.62
C PHE A 8 -1.26 2.76 -9.50
N LEU A 9 -2.22 3.23 -10.32
CA LEU A 9 -2.73 4.59 -10.19
C LEU A 9 -3.42 4.82 -8.85
N GLY A 10 -4.23 3.86 -8.39
CA GLY A 10 -4.86 3.91 -7.07
C GLY A 10 -3.85 4.01 -5.94
N HIS A 11 -2.72 3.31 -6.04
CA HIS A 11 -1.64 3.36 -5.07
C HIS A 11 -1.02 4.76 -5.00
N LEU A 12 -0.65 5.35 -6.14
CA LEU A 12 -0.11 6.72 -6.17
C LEU A 12 -1.10 7.75 -5.59
N VAL A 13 -2.39 7.60 -5.90
CA VAL A 13 -3.43 8.48 -5.36
C VAL A 13 -3.59 8.30 -3.85
N GLY A 14 -3.71 7.06 -3.38
CA GLY A 14 -3.91 6.77 -1.96
C GLY A 14 -2.71 7.16 -1.11
N ASP A 15 -1.50 6.85 -1.58
CA ASP A 15 -0.29 6.99 -0.79
C ASP A 15 0.32 8.39 -0.85
N TRP A 16 0.21 9.09 -1.98
CA TRP A 16 0.85 10.40 -2.16
C TRP A 16 -0.15 11.55 -2.26
N VAL A 17 -1.25 11.39 -3.01
CA VAL A 17 -2.21 12.49 -3.21
C VAL A 17 -3.10 12.70 -1.99
N LEU A 18 -3.52 11.60 -1.35
CA LEU A 18 -4.46 11.63 -0.22
C LEU A 18 -3.78 11.53 1.15
N GLN A 19 -2.49 11.23 1.22
CA GLN A 19 -1.71 11.26 2.46
C GLN A 19 -1.32 12.71 2.78
N ASN A 20 -1.75 13.21 3.93
CA ASN A 20 -1.35 14.54 4.40
C ASN A 20 -0.09 14.49 5.30
N ASP A 21 0.45 15.66 5.63
CA ASP A 21 1.68 15.77 6.44
C ASP A 21 1.53 15.13 7.83
N TRP A 22 0.38 15.29 8.49
CA TRP A 22 0.15 14.64 9.79
C TRP A 22 0.27 13.11 9.72
N MET A 23 -0.30 12.48 8.69
CA MET A 23 -0.16 11.04 8.47
C MET A 23 1.31 10.67 8.24
N ALA A 24 1.98 11.40 7.33
CA ALA A 24 3.35 11.13 6.92
C ALA A 24 4.35 11.22 8.08
N GLN A 25 4.28 12.28 8.88
CA GLN A 25 5.22 12.52 9.99
C GLN A 25 5.00 11.56 11.16
N ASN A 26 3.77 11.12 11.37
CA ASN A 26 3.43 10.36 12.57
C ASN A 26 3.32 8.85 12.33
N LYS A 27 3.19 8.35 11.08
CA LYS A 27 2.86 6.94 10.82
C LYS A 27 3.81 5.91 11.46
N GLN A 28 5.04 6.30 11.76
CA GLN A 28 6.08 5.47 12.38
C GLN A 28 6.31 5.71 13.88
N SER A 29 5.46 6.49 14.55
CA SER A 29 5.66 6.87 15.97
C SER A 29 5.49 5.71 16.96
N ALA A 30 4.64 4.73 16.63
CA ALA A 30 4.40 3.51 17.39
C ALA A 30 3.80 2.44 16.48
N LEU A 31 3.91 1.16 16.87
CA LEU A 31 3.31 0.05 16.12
C LEU A 31 1.79 0.15 16.03
N LEU A 32 1.13 0.63 17.09
CA LEU A 32 -0.32 0.86 17.12
C LEU A 32 -0.60 2.35 17.11
N ASN A 33 -0.57 2.94 15.92
CA ASN A 33 -0.74 4.37 15.74
C ASN A 33 -1.97 4.70 14.88
N LEU A 34 -2.74 5.67 15.35
CA LEU A 34 -3.95 6.16 14.69
C LEU A 34 -3.65 6.80 13.33
N SER A 35 -2.54 7.55 13.19
CA SER A 35 -2.23 8.20 11.92
C SER A 35 -1.92 7.19 10.81
N CYS A 36 -1.20 6.11 11.16
CA CYS A 36 -0.97 4.98 10.26
C CYS A 36 -2.28 4.25 9.94
N ALA A 37 -3.14 4.00 10.93
CA ALA A 37 -4.42 3.31 10.71
C ALA A 37 -5.35 4.09 9.77
N ILE A 38 -5.47 5.41 9.97
CA ILE A 38 -6.28 6.28 9.10
C ILE A 38 -5.71 6.32 7.68
N HIS A 39 -4.39 6.45 7.55
CA HIS A 39 -3.74 6.42 6.24
C HIS A 39 -3.98 5.10 5.51
N CYS A 40 -3.78 3.96 6.19
CA CYS A 40 -4.02 2.63 5.60
C CYS A 40 -5.50 2.44 5.21
N ALA A 41 -6.44 2.99 5.99
CA ALA A 41 -7.86 2.95 5.65
C ALA A 41 -8.16 3.75 4.38
N ILE A 42 -7.62 4.98 4.26
CA ILE A 42 -7.76 5.81 3.05
C ILE A 42 -7.16 5.06 1.85
N TYR A 43 -5.93 4.58 1.97
CA TYR A 43 -5.25 3.82 0.93
C TYR A 43 -6.06 2.61 0.47
N THR A 44 -6.54 1.80 1.42
CA THR A 44 -7.32 0.58 1.13
C THR A 44 -8.64 0.92 0.44
N LEU A 45 -9.33 1.99 0.86
CA LEU A 45 -10.52 2.48 0.17
C LEU A 45 -10.19 2.92 -1.26
N THR A 46 -9.10 3.67 -1.47
CA THR A 46 -8.68 4.11 -2.80
C THR A 46 -8.38 2.91 -3.72
N LEU A 47 -7.68 1.88 -3.23
CA LEU A 47 -7.45 0.66 -4.00
C LEU A 47 -8.74 -0.11 -4.30
N THR A 48 -9.65 -0.20 -3.33
CA THR A 48 -10.93 -0.90 -3.53
C THR A 48 -11.81 -0.16 -4.56
N ILE A 49 -11.82 1.17 -4.52
CA ILE A 49 -12.54 2.01 -5.48
C ILE A 49 -11.92 1.88 -6.89
N THR A 50 -10.60 1.89 -7.01
CA THR A 50 -9.93 1.73 -8.31
C THR A 50 -10.05 0.30 -8.86
N LEU A 51 -10.07 -0.72 -8.00
CA LEU A 51 -10.43 -2.09 -8.36
C LEU A 51 -11.83 -2.13 -8.98
N TRP A 52 -12.80 -1.46 -8.37
CA TRP A 52 -14.16 -1.36 -8.91
C TRP A 52 -14.20 -0.63 -10.27
N PHE A 53 -13.50 0.51 -10.41
CA PHE A 53 -13.41 1.25 -11.67
C PHE A 53 -12.70 0.48 -12.79
N SER A 54 -11.83 -0.46 -12.44
CA SER A 54 -11.13 -1.27 -13.45
C SER A 54 -12.09 -2.07 -14.34
N ARG A 55 -13.33 -2.31 -13.88
CA ARG A 55 -14.34 -3.18 -14.53
C ARG A 55 -13.78 -4.56 -14.88
N SER A 56 -12.81 -5.02 -14.09
CA SER A 56 -12.28 -6.37 -14.20
C SER A 56 -13.38 -7.39 -13.83
N ILE A 57 -13.11 -8.67 -14.13
CA ILE A 57 -13.98 -9.84 -13.94
C ILE A 57 -14.81 -9.74 -12.64
N PRO A 58 -16.08 -10.19 -12.61
CA PRO A 58 -16.88 -10.14 -11.39
C PRO A 58 -16.23 -10.95 -10.26
N TYR A 59 -15.60 -10.24 -9.32
CA TYR A 59 -15.02 -10.83 -8.12
C TYR A 59 -16.12 -11.20 -7.12
N THR A 60 -15.93 -12.31 -6.43
CA THR A 60 -16.82 -12.71 -5.33
C THR A 60 -16.68 -11.77 -4.14
N SER A 61 -17.71 -11.69 -3.29
CA SER A 61 -17.64 -10.93 -2.04
C SER A 61 -16.47 -11.36 -1.16
N VAL A 62 -16.12 -12.66 -1.17
CA VAL A 62 -14.97 -13.21 -0.44
C VAL A 62 -13.66 -12.65 -0.96
N GLN A 63 -13.45 -12.62 -2.29
CA GLN A 63 -12.24 -12.04 -2.89
C GLN A 63 -12.10 -10.56 -2.56
N ILE A 64 -13.19 -9.79 -2.62
CA ILE A 64 -13.18 -8.36 -2.29
C ILE A 64 -12.87 -8.15 -0.80
N SER A 65 -13.47 -8.93 0.10
CA SER A 65 -13.20 -8.84 1.53
C SER A 65 -11.74 -9.21 1.87
N LEU A 66 -11.20 -10.25 1.24
CA LEU A 66 -9.79 -10.63 1.40
C LEU A 66 -8.86 -9.57 0.82
N PHE A 67 -9.18 -9.00 -0.34
CA PHE A 67 -8.39 -7.94 -0.96
C PHE A 67 -8.31 -6.72 -0.04
N PHE A 68 -9.45 -6.30 0.50
CA PHE A 68 -9.52 -5.20 1.47
C PHE A 68 -8.66 -5.49 2.70
N ALA A 69 -8.87 -6.64 3.35
CA ALA A 69 -8.17 -7.00 4.59
C ALA A 69 -6.66 -7.13 4.39
N LEU A 70 -6.23 -7.81 3.33
CA LEU A 70 -4.80 -8.03 3.04
C LEU A 70 -4.11 -6.74 2.61
N THR A 71 -4.78 -5.88 1.82
CA THR A 71 -4.26 -4.56 1.47
C THR A 71 -4.04 -3.71 2.72
N PHE A 72 -5.04 -3.63 3.61
CA PHE A 72 -4.92 -2.86 4.84
C PHE A 72 -3.78 -3.39 5.72
N LEU A 73 -3.75 -4.70 5.97
CA LEU A 73 -2.78 -5.32 6.87
C LEU A 73 -1.35 -5.19 6.36
N SER A 74 -1.14 -5.47 5.06
CA SER A 74 0.20 -5.37 4.46
C SER A 74 0.71 -3.93 4.44
N HIS A 75 -0.13 -2.96 4.07
CA HIS A 75 0.23 -1.53 4.08
C HIS A 75 0.59 -1.08 5.50
N TYR A 76 -0.23 -1.45 6.47
CA TYR A 76 0.00 -1.14 7.88
C TYR A 76 1.32 -1.70 8.38
N LEU A 77 1.62 -2.97 8.06
CA LEU A 77 2.87 -3.60 8.48
C LEU A 77 4.09 -2.94 7.85
N ILE A 78 4.04 -2.61 6.56
CA ILE A 78 5.14 -1.94 5.86
C ILE A 78 5.43 -0.58 6.52
N ASP A 79 4.38 0.22 6.72
CA ASP A 79 4.48 1.57 7.25
C ASP A 79 4.87 1.62 8.72
N ALA A 80 4.15 0.89 9.58
CA ALA A 80 4.32 0.96 11.03
C ALA A 80 5.69 0.40 11.49
N THR A 81 6.27 -0.55 10.72
CA THR A 81 7.57 -1.13 11.04
C THR A 81 8.75 -0.42 10.38
N ASN A 82 8.49 0.54 9.50
CA ASN A 82 9.51 1.18 8.67
C ASN A 82 10.35 0.14 7.91
N ALA A 83 9.65 -0.75 7.19
CA ALA A 83 10.25 -1.88 6.48
C ALA A 83 11.37 -1.44 5.53
N ALA A 84 11.20 -0.31 4.83
CA ALA A 84 12.21 0.26 3.94
C ALA A 84 13.53 0.59 4.67
N ALA A 85 13.48 1.16 5.88
CA ALA A 85 14.69 1.40 6.67
C ALA A 85 15.32 0.10 7.20
N GLY A 86 14.52 -0.93 7.50
CA GLY A 86 15.02 -2.26 7.84
C GLY A 86 15.77 -2.89 6.66
N TRP A 87 15.17 -2.86 5.48
CA TRP A 87 15.76 -3.38 4.24
C TRP A 87 17.03 -2.62 3.83
N SER A 88 16.99 -1.29 3.89
CA SER A 88 18.14 -0.43 3.58
C SER A 88 19.35 -0.78 4.46
N ARG A 89 19.13 -1.09 5.74
CA ARG A 89 20.19 -1.57 6.65
C ARG A 89 20.72 -2.96 6.27
N LEU A 90 19.83 -3.90 5.94
CA LEU A 90 20.19 -5.27 5.58
C LEU A 90 21.03 -5.33 4.29
N PHE A 91 20.65 -4.56 3.28
CA PHE A 91 21.31 -4.53 1.97
C PHE A 91 22.37 -3.43 1.82
N GLN A 92 22.65 -2.69 2.90
CA GLN A 92 23.60 -1.56 2.90
C GLN A 92 23.33 -0.53 1.78
N GLN A 93 22.05 -0.21 1.57
CA GLN A 93 21.64 0.77 0.57
C GLN A 93 21.96 2.21 1.02
N SER A 94 21.98 3.13 0.05
CA SER A 94 22.11 4.56 0.34
C SER A 94 21.06 5.03 1.36
N ASN A 95 21.50 5.88 2.30
CA ASN A 95 20.62 6.51 3.30
C ASN A 95 19.84 7.71 2.74
N SER A 96 19.89 7.98 1.44
CA SER A 96 19.13 9.09 0.87
C SER A 96 17.62 8.87 1.03
N ILE A 97 16.91 9.96 1.30
CA ILE A 97 15.44 9.95 1.44
C ILE A 97 14.79 9.40 0.17
N PHE A 98 15.32 9.77 -1.00
CA PHE A 98 14.84 9.27 -2.29
C PHE A 98 14.91 7.74 -2.40
N VAL A 99 16.04 7.12 -2.06
CA VAL A 99 16.16 5.65 -2.12
C VAL A 99 15.17 4.99 -1.16
N ARG A 100 15.02 5.54 0.06
CA ARG A 100 14.06 5.01 1.04
C ARG A 100 12.62 5.07 0.53
N ILE A 101 12.21 6.21 -0.06
CA ILE A 101 10.89 6.34 -0.66
C ILE A 101 10.71 5.31 -1.78
N VAL A 102 11.65 5.19 -2.71
CA VAL A 102 11.51 4.25 -3.84
C VAL A 102 11.41 2.79 -3.35
N VAL A 103 12.19 2.40 -2.35
CA VAL A 103 12.13 1.05 -1.76
C VAL A 103 10.78 0.81 -1.08
N ASP A 104 10.31 1.77 -0.29
CA ASP A 104 9.02 1.75 0.39
C ASP A 104 7.87 1.54 -0.61
N GLN A 105 7.77 2.40 -1.64
CA GLN A 105 6.76 2.28 -2.69
C GLN A 105 6.86 0.95 -3.43
N THR A 106 8.07 0.44 -3.68
CA THR A 106 8.26 -0.85 -4.34
C THR A 106 7.68 -1.99 -3.51
N PHE A 107 7.77 -1.97 -2.18
CA PHE A 107 7.12 -2.98 -1.34
C PHE A 107 5.61 -2.97 -1.48
N HIS A 108 4.98 -1.79 -1.50
CA HIS A 108 3.54 -1.68 -1.75
C HIS A 108 3.15 -2.22 -3.13
N LEU A 109 3.94 -1.92 -4.17
CA LEU A 109 3.69 -2.44 -5.52
C LEU A 109 3.85 -3.96 -5.61
N VAL A 110 4.83 -4.55 -4.92
CA VAL A 110 5.01 -6.01 -4.85
C VAL A 110 3.78 -6.66 -4.23
N ILE A 111 3.21 -6.07 -3.17
CA ILE A 111 1.96 -6.55 -2.58
C ILE A 111 0.81 -6.47 -3.58
N ILE A 112 0.66 -5.36 -4.30
CA ILE A 112 -0.40 -5.22 -5.32
C ILE A 112 -0.29 -6.33 -6.38
N VAL A 113 0.92 -6.58 -6.89
CA VAL A 113 1.15 -7.66 -7.87
C VAL A 113 0.80 -9.02 -7.25
N ALA A 114 1.21 -9.31 -6.02
CA ALA A 114 0.87 -10.56 -5.36
C ALA A 114 -0.66 -10.72 -5.19
N LEU A 115 -1.39 -9.66 -4.82
CA LEU A 115 -2.85 -9.71 -4.72
C LEU A 115 -3.51 -9.94 -6.08
N ILE A 116 -2.98 -9.34 -7.15
CA ILE A 116 -3.48 -9.60 -8.51
C ILE A 116 -3.29 -11.08 -8.87
N GLU A 117 -2.08 -11.60 -8.73
CA GLU A 117 -1.69 -12.93 -9.22
C GLU A 117 -2.19 -14.10 -8.37
N PHE A 118 -2.49 -13.88 -7.09
CA PHE A 118 -2.88 -14.98 -6.18
C PHE A 118 -4.30 -14.88 -5.64
N LEU A 119 -4.95 -13.71 -5.74
CA LEU A 119 -6.30 -13.50 -5.19
C LEU A 119 -7.32 -13.07 -6.25
N LEU A 120 -6.93 -12.24 -7.22
CA LEU A 120 -7.82 -11.64 -8.22
C LEU A 120 -7.73 -12.31 -9.60
N VAL A 121 -7.27 -13.57 -9.64
CA VAL A 121 -7.26 -14.42 -10.85
C VAL A 121 -8.61 -15.07 -11.09
#